data_AF-A0A2V4BX28-F1
#
_entry.id   AF-A0A2V4BX28-F1
#
_cell.length_a   1.000
_cell.length_b   1.000
_cell.length_c   1.000
_cell.angle_alpha   90.00
_cell.angle_beta   90.00
_cell.angle_gamma   90.00
#
_symmetry.space_group_name_H-M   'P 1'
#
loop_
_entity.id
_entity.type
_entity.pdbx_description
1 polymer ?
#
loop_
_entity_poly.entity_id
_entity_poly.type
_entity_poly.pdbx_seq_one_letter_code
_entity_poly.pdbx_strand_id
1 'polypeptide(L)'
;MNFIDIIGLFAGICVTASVIPQIVKVWRTKKVKQISLLTFGILTFGIAIWVVYGILKKDFPIIITNSISLFLNLIMVYFLIYYEKEE
;
A
#
# COMPACT_ATOMS: atom_id res chain seq x y z
N MET A 1 13.49 20.60 -3.68
CA MET A 1 13.79 19.22 -3.27
C MET A 1 15.28 19.08 -3.14
N ASN A 2 15.74 18.64 -1.97
CA ASN A 2 17.15 18.30 -1.74
C ASN A 2 17.38 16.81 -2.07
N PHE A 3 18.63 16.35 -1.94
CA PHE A 3 19.00 14.96 -2.23
C PHE A 3 18.26 13.94 -1.35
N ILE A 4 17.95 14.31 -0.09
CA ILE A 4 17.21 13.45 0.85
C ILE A 4 15.77 13.26 0.37
N ASP A 5 15.10 14.33 -0.09
CA ASP A 5 13.74 14.26 -0.62
C ASP A 5 13.64 13.34 -1.84
N ILE A 6 14.65 13.38 -2.72
CA ILE A 6 14.71 12.53 -3.91
C ILE A 6 14.85 11.05 -3.52
N ILE A 7 15.74 10.74 -2.58
CA ILE A 7 15.90 9.37 -2.07
C ILE A 7 14.61 8.90 -1.39
N GLY A 8 13.99 9.75 -0.56
CA GLY A 8 12.74 9.42 0.12
C GLY A 8 11.60 9.11 -0.85
N LEU A 9 11.44 9.92 -1.90
CA LEU A 9 10.46 9.66 -2.96
C LEU A 9 10.77 8.37 -3.72
N PHE A 10 12.03 8.15 -4.11
CA PHE A 10 12.42 6.95 -4.85
C PHE A 10 12.18 5.69 -4.04
N ALA A 11 12.60 5.69 -2.77
CA ALA A 11 12.34 4.59 -1.84
C ALA A 11 10.84 4.32 -1.69
N GLY A 12 10.05 5.38 -1.47
CA GLY A 12 8.60 5.26 -1.36
C GLY A 12 7.94 4.74 -2.64
N ILE A 13 8.41 5.14 -3.83
CA ILE A 13 7.94 4.61 -5.12
C ILE A 13 8.24 3.12 -5.24
N CYS A 14 9.47 2.69 -4.95
CA CYS A 14 9.84 1.27 -5.01
C CYS A 14 8.96 0.41 -4.09
N VAL A 15 8.77 0.85 -2.85
CA VAL A 15 7.92 0.15 -1.88
C VAL A 15 6.46 0.14 -2.34
N THR A 16 5.92 1.27 -2.78
CA THR A 16 4.54 1.39 -3.27
C THR A 16 4.28 0.50 -4.49
N ALA A 17 5.21 0.51 -5.46
CA ALA A 17 5.11 -0.28 -6.67
C ALA A 17 5.17 -1.79 -6.40
N SER A 18 5.79 -2.23 -5.30
CA SER A 18 5.89 -3.65 -4.94
C SER A 18 4.53 -4.33 -4.71
N VAL A 19 3.49 -3.56 -4.36
CA VAL A 19 2.13 -4.07 -4.16
C VAL A 19 1.40 -4.32 -5.48
N ILE A 20 1.77 -3.63 -6.57
CA ILE A 20 1.09 -3.71 -7.87
C ILE A 20 1.12 -5.12 -8.45
N PRO A 21 2.26 -5.85 -8.51
CA PRO A 21 2.28 -7.24 -8.99
C PRO A 21 1.33 -8.15 -8.23
N GLN A 22 1.17 -7.95 -6.93
CA GLN A 22 0.28 -8.75 -6.09
C GLN A 22 -1.19 -8.46 -6.42
N ILE A 23 -1.56 -7.18 -6.57
CA ILE A 23 -2.90 -6.76 -7.02
C ILE A 23 -3.21 -7.38 -8.39
N VAL A 24 -2.28 -7.29 -9.35
CA VAL A 24 -2.46 -7.85 -10.70
C VAL A 24 -2.62 -9.37 -10.64
N LYS A 25 -1.85 -10.05 -9.80
CA LYS A 25 -1.96 -11.51 -9.61
C LYS A 25 -3.35 -11.88 -9.10
N VAL A 26 -3.81 -11.27 -8.01
CA VAL A 26 -5.14 -11.54 -7.44
C VAL A 26 -6.24 -11.21 -8.44
N TRP A 27 -6.15 -10.08 -9.14
CA TRP A 27 -7.13 -9.70 -10.14
C TRP A 27 -7.18 -10.67 -11.34
N ARG A 28 -6.08 -11.33 -11.69
CA ARG A 28 -6.07 -12.33 -12.78
C ARG A 28 -6.52 -13.71 -12.31
N THR A 29 -6.05 -14.16 -11.14
CA THR A 29 -6.30 -15.52 -10.67
C THR A 29 -7.59 -15.67 -9.90
N LYS A 30 -8.10 -14.58 -9.30
CA LYS A 30 -9.22 -14.54 -8.35
C LYS A 30 -9.03 -15.44 -7.12
N LYS A 31 -7.82 -15.95 -6.90
CA LYS A 31 -7.48 -16.88 -5.82
C LYS A 31 -6.82 -16.13 -4.68
N VAL A 32 -7.47 -16.12 -3.51
CA VAL A 32 -7.02 -15.36 -2.34
C VAL A 32 -6.79 -16.22 -1.09
N LYS A 33 -7.14 -17.51 -1.11
CA LYS A 33 -7.08 -18.42 0.05
C LYS A 33 -5.74 -18.52 0.78
N GLN A 34 -4.63 -18.27 0.09
CA GLN A 34 -3.28 -18.31 0.67
C GLN A 34 -2.76 -16.93 1.11
N ILE A 35 -3.55 -15.88 0.96
CA ILE A 35 -3.16 -14.51 1.24
C ILE A 35 -3.89 -14.05 2.50
N SER A 36 -3.12 -13.69 3.52
CA SER A 36 -3.65 -13.24 4.81
C SER A 36 -4.29 -11.85 4.72
N LEU A 37 -5.59 -11.77 4.97
CA LEU A 37 -6.31 -10.50 5.13
C LEU A 37 -5.73 -9.68 6.30
N LEU A 38 -5.35 -10.34 7.40
CA LEU A 38 -4.79 -9.68 8.58
C LEU A 38 -3.48 -8.96 8.26
N THR A 39 -2.62 -9.56 7.43
CA THR A 39 -1.35 -8.95 7.02
C THR A 39 -1.58 -7.64 6.29
N PHE A 40 -2.46 -7.63 5.30
CA PHE A 40 -2.79 -6.42 4.55
C PHE A 40 -3.61 -5.41 5.36
N GLY A 41 -4.45 -5.87 6.30
CA GLY A 41 -5.18 -5.01 7.22
C GLY A 41 -4.26 -4.22 8.15
N ILE A 42 -3.31 -4.90 8.81
CA ILE A 42 -2.32 -4.24 9.69
C ILE A 42 -1.42 -3.30 8.87
N LEU A 43 -0.97 -3.74 7.69
CA LEU A 43 -0.16 -2.91 6.81
C LEU A 43 -0.89 -1.62 6.38
N THR A 44 -2.14 -1.74 5.95
CA THR A 44 -2.99 -0.60 5.56
C THR A 44 -3.15 0.38 6.72
N PHE A 45 -3.42 -0.12 7.93
CA PHE A 45 -3.53 0.71 9.12
C PHE A 45 -2.22 1.44 9.45
N GLY A 46 -1.08 0.73 9.40
CA GLY A 46 0.24 1.33 9.61
C GLY A 46 0.55 2.42 8.59
N ILE A 47 0.24 2.20 7.30
CA ILE A 47 0.43 3.20 6.25
C ILE A 47 -0.47 4.43 6.47
N ALA A 48 -1.72 4.25 6.93
CA ALA A 48 -2.58 5.37 7.28
C ALA A 48 -1.97 6.23 8.40
N ILE A 49 -1.38 5.59 9.42
CA ILE A 49 -0.63 6.29 10.47
C ILE A 49 0.59 7.01 9.89
N TRP A 50 1.32 6.42 8.94
CA TRP A 50 2.43 7.09 8.26
C TRP A 50 2.02 8.34 7.50
N VAL A 51 0.84 8.36 6.88
CA VAL A 51 0.30 9.57 6.25
C VAL A 51 0.07 10.66 7.30
N VAL A 52 -0.58 10.32 8.41
CA VAL A 52 -0.80 11.27 9.53
C VAL A 52 0.55 11.78 10.06
N TYR A 53 1.51 10.89 10.27
CA TYR A 53 2.86 11.24 10.70
C TYR A 53 3.56 12.19 9.72
N GLY A 54 3.49 11.91 8.42
CA GLY A 54 4.04 12.78 7.38
C GLY A 54 3.42 14.17 7.39
N ILE A 55 2.09 14.28 7.57
CA ILE A 55 1.38 15.56 7.71
C ILE A 55 1.90 16.32 8.92
N LEU A 56 2.02 15.67 10.08
CA LEU A 56 2.54 16.29 11.31
C LEU A 56 3.99 16.76 11.13
N LYS A 57 4.79 16.04 10.34
CA LYS A 57 6.17 16.40 9.99
C LYS A 57 6.31 17.40 8.84
N LYS A 58 5.21 17.71 8.12
CA LYS A 58 5.22 18.49 6.88
C LYS A 58 6.19 17.89 5.83
N ASP A 59 6.31 16.56 5.81
CA ASP A 59 7.22 15.81 4.92
C ASP A 59 6.45 15.32 3.69
N PHE A 60 6.58 16.06 2.58
CA PHE A 60 5.88 15.74 1.33
C PHE A 60 6.25 14.37 0.73
N PRO A 61 7.53 13.96 0.65
CA PRO A 61 7.91 12.62 0.25
C PRO A 61 7.15 11.51 1.01
N ILE A 62 7.09 11.59 2.33
CA ILE A 62 6.38 10.61 3.16
C ILE A 62 4.87 10.65 2.88
N ILE A 63 4.26 11.84 2.83
CA ILE A 63 2.82 12.00 2.61
C ILE A 63 2.41 11.41 1.27
N ILE A 64 3.10 11.81 0.18
CA ILE A 64 2.73 11.43 -1.18
C ILE A 64 2.87 9.91 -1.36
N THR A 65 4.02 9.35 -0.97
CA THR A 65 4.31 7.92 -1.19
C THR A 65 3.39 7.02 -0.37
N ASN A 66 3.17 7.34 0.92
CA ASN A 66 2.27 6.55 1.76
C ASN A 66 0.80 6.73 1.36
N SER A 67 0.38 7.88 0.85
CA SER A 67 -1.00 8.07 0.39
C SER A 67 -1.33 7.20 -0.83
N ILE A 68 -0.39 7.11 -1.79
CA ILE A 68 -0.55 6.22 -2.96
C ILE A 68 -0.49 4.74 -2.50
N SER A 69 0.44 4.41 -1.61
CA SER A 69 0.53 3.06 -1.03
C SER A 69 -0.74 2.66 -0.28
N LEU A 70 -1.35 3.60 0.46
CA LEU A 70 -2.61 3.39 1.17
C LEU A 70 -3.73 3.04 0.19
N PHE A 71 -3.85 3.79 -0.90
CA PHE A 71 -4.84 3.52 -1.94
C PHE A 71 -4.67 2.12 -2.56
N LEU A 72 -3.44 1.74 -2.92
CA LEU A 72 -3.16 0.40 -3.48
C LEU A 72 -3.45 -0.71 -2.46
N ASN A 73 -3.07 -0.52 -1.20
CA ASN A 73 -3.34 -1.52 -0.15
C ASN A 73 -4.84 -1.65 0.15
N LEU A 74 -5.61 -0.57 0.07
CA LEU A 74 -7.07 -0.63 0.17
C LEU A 74 -7.69 -1.42 -0.98
N ILE A 75 -7.20 -1.28 -2.21
CA ILE A 75 -7.62 -2.12 -3.35
C ILE A 75 -7.30 -3.59 -3.06
N MET A 76 -6.11 -3.88 -2.55
CA MET A 76 -5.71 -5.25 -2.22
C MET A 76 -6.61 -5.86 -1.13
N VAL A 77 -6.86 -5.12 -0.05
CA VAL A 77 -7.79 -5.55 1.03
C VAL A 77 -9.20 -5.78 0.47
N TYR A 78 -9.69 -4.88 -0.39
CA TYR A 78 -10.98 -5.07 -1.05
C TYR A 78 -11.02 -6.36 -1.89
N PHE A 79 -9.98 -6.64 -2.68
CA PHE A 79 -9.90 -7.88 -3.45
C PHE A 79 -9.85 -9.12 -2.58
N LEU A 80 -9.13 -9.09 -1.46
CA LEU A 80 -9.11 -10.20 -0.51
C LEU A 80 -10.52 -10.48 0.02
N ILE A 81 -11.25 -9.46 0.48
CA ILE A 81 -12.61 -9.61 1.02
C ILE A 81 -13.61 -10.04 -0.06
N TYR A 82 -13.48 -9.52 -1.28
CA TYR A 82 -14.41 -9.80 -2.37
C TYR A 82 -14.25 -11.23 -2.89
N TYR A 83 -13.03 -11.65 -3.22
CA TYR A 83 -12.78 -12.99 -3.78
C TYR A 83 -12.83 -14.11 -2.74
N GLU A 84 -12.66 -13.80 -1.45
CA GLU A 84 -12.88 -14.79 -0.37
C GLU A 84 -14.34 -15.22 -0.26
N LYS A 85 -15.30 -14.39 -0.70
CA LYS A 85 -16.73 -14.73 -0.73
C LYS A 85 -17.16 -15.53 -1.96
N GLU A 86 -16.36 -15.52 -3.03
CA GLU A 86 -16.65 -16.25 -4.28
C GLU A 86 -16.11 -17.69 -4.27
N GLU A 87 -15.19 -18.03 -3.34
CA GLU A 87 -14.71 -19.40 -3.08
C GLU A 87 -15.52 -20.11 -1.99
#